data_AF-A0A6C0JCN1-F1
#
_entry.id   AF-A0A6C0JCN1-F1
#
_cell.length_a   1.000
_cell.length_b   1.000
_cell.length_c   1.000
_cell.angle_alpha   90.00
_cell.angle_beta   90.00
_cell.angle_gamma   90.00
#
_symmetry.space_group_name_H-M   'P 1'
#
loop_
_entity.id
_entity.type
_entity.pdbx_description
1 polymer ?
#
loop_
_entity_poly.entity_id
_entity_poly.type
_entity_poly.pdbx_seq_one_letter_code
_entity_poly.pdbx_strand_id
1 'polypeptide(L)'
;MEFNTNEITLKFLANSVYKDEVNKNSEANIKLEKKEYNFYKKRVYRIIKDMMKNNYPNESMKNTHAILVKQIIQYIKDLDTAELIQKEYSEDLNNNNNNNNTVNENTTSMLTKDDIDEANKSMMKQSTKDFGTLDNFVNVKKIKLTNKIFLPKKKNLNIKTKQHKRKGIKKKNRKKEKQSVE
;
A
#
# COMPACT_ATOMS: atom_id res chain seq x y z
N MET A 1 20.12 -11.49 -5.46
CA MET A 1 19.57 -12.34 -4.38
C MET A 1 19.51 -13.74 -4.95
N GLU A 2 20.46 -14.59 -4.55
CA GLU A 2 20.45 -16.00 -4.92
C GLU A 2 19.36 -16.72 -4.11
N PHE A 3 18.45 -17.41 -4.79
CA PHE A 3 17.38 -18.14 -4.15
C PHE A 3 17.95 -19.47 -3.63
N ASN A 4 18.11 -19.62 -2.32
CA ASN A 4 18.73 -20.80 -1.71
C ASN A 4 17.77 -22.00 -1.70
N THR A 5 17.72 -22.71 -2.84
CA THR A 5 16.86 -23.88 -3.06
C THR A 5 17.17 -25.04 -2.10
N ASN A 6 18.43 -25.18 -1.69
CA ASN A 6 18.86 -26.23 -0.74
C ASN A 6 18.24 -26.03 0.64
N GLU A 7 18.21 -24.79 1.14
CA GLU A 7 17.62 -24.48 2.45
C GLU A 7 16.11 -24.78 2.45
N ILE A 8 15.41 -24.41 1.37
CA ILE A 8 13.98 -24.66 1.21
C ILE A 8 13.70 -26.16 1.14
N THR A 9 14.50 -26.90 0.39
CA THR A 9 14.38 -28.35 0.24
C THR A 9 14.66 -29.07 1.57
N LEU A 10 15.69 -28.65 2.31
CA LEU A 10 15.99 -29.17 3.65
C LEU A 10 14.86 -28.86 4.64
N LYS A 11 14.31 -27.65 4.62
CA LYS A 11 13.12 -27.29 5.43
C LYS A 11 11.90 -28.13 5.04
N PHE A 12 11.72 -28.45 3.76
CA PHE A 12 10.61 -29.28 3.31
C PHE A 12 10.77 -30.74 3.78
N LEU A 13 11.98 -31.29 3.67
CA LEU A 13 12.33 -32.66 4.05
C LEU A 13 12.49 -32.87 5.57
N ALA A 14 12.68 -31.80 6.34
CA ALA A 14 12.71 -31.88 7.79
C ALA A 14 11.34 -32.33 8.34
N ASN A 15 11.37 -33.33 9.23
CA ASN A 15 10.23 -33.94 9.91
C ASN A 15 9.23 -32.88 10.42
N SER A 16 7.95 -33.02 10.10
CA SER A 16 6.89 -32.12 10.57
C SER A 16 6.82 -32.03 12.09
N VAL A 17 7.14 -33.13 12.78
CA VAL A 17 7.20 -33.18 14.25
C VAL A 17 8.27 -32.23 14.79
N TYR A 18 9.42 -32.13 14.11
CA TYR A 18 10.49 -31.21 14.49
C TYR A 18 10.10 -29.75 14.26
N LYS A 19 9.34 -29.45 13.19
CA LYS A 19 8.78 -28.10 12.97
C LYS A 19 7.84 -27.69 14.08
N ASP A 20 6.99 -28.59 14.54
CA ASP A 20 6.04 -28.32 15.63
C ASP A 20 6.76 -28.08 16.96
N GLU A 21 7.82 -28.81 17.26
CA GLU A 21 8.64 -28.59 18.47
C GLU A 21 9.41 -27.27 18.41
N VAL A 22 10.02 -26.94 17.27
CA VAL A 22 10.71 -25.65 17.06
C VAL A 22 9.71 -24.49 17.16
N ASN A 23 8.52 -24.62 16.58
CA ASN A 23 7.47 -23.60 16.67
C ASN A 23 6.93 -23.46 18.10
N LYS A 24 6.71 -24.56 18.83
CA LYS A 24 6.30 -24.52 20.25
C LYS A 24 7.34 -23.83 21.12
N ASN A 25 8.63 -24.10 20.90
CA ASN A 25 9.71 -23.42 21.61
C ASN A 25 9.79 -21.93 21.26
N SER A 26 9.58 -21.58 19.99
CA SER A 26 9.47 -20.17 19.54
C SER A 26 8.30 -19.46 20.22
N GLU A 27 7.12 -20.07 20.26
CA GLU A 27 5.94 -19.53 20.92
C GLU A 27 6.12 -19.37 22.43
N ALA A 28 6.79 -20.32 23.09
CA ALA A 28 7.09 -20.25 24.51
C ALA A 28 8.05 -19.08 24.82
N ASN A 29 9.09 -18.89 24.00
CA ASN A 29 10.00 -17.76 24.10
C ASN A 29 9.27 -16.43 23.85
N ILE A 30 8.43 -16.34 22.82
CA ILE A 30 7.60 -15.16 22.55
C ILE A 30 6.67 -14.85 23.73
N LYS A 31 6.11 -15.87 24.40
CA LYS A 31 5.27 -15.69 25.60
C LYS A 31 6.08 -15.20 26.80
N LEU A 32 7.32 -15.69 26.99
CA LEU A 32 8.21 -15.24 28.06
C LEU A 32 8.65 -13.79 27.82
N GLU A 33 9.08 -13.46 26.61
CA GLU A 33 9.41 -12.09 26.19
C GLU A 33 8.22 -11.14 26.37
N LYS A 34 6.99 -11.58 26.09
CA LYS A 34 5.78 -10.77 26.35
C LYS A 34 5.58 -10.49 27.83
N LYS A 35 5.86 -11.45 28.73
CA LYS A 35 5.74 -11.25 30.18
C LYS A 35 6.79 -10.25 30.68
N GLU A 36 8.04 -10.41 30.27
CA GLU A 36 9.12 -9.49 30.62
C GLU A 36 8.89 -8.10 30.02
N TYR A 37 8.45 -8.03 28.78
CA TYR A 37 8.06 -6.78 28.13
C TYR A 37 6.97 -6.07 28.92
N ASN A 38 5.90 -6.78 29.31
CA ASN A 38 4.82 -6.19 30.09
C ASN A 38 5.30 -5.69 31.46
N PHE A 39 6.21 -6.41 32.10
CA PHE A 39 6.83 -6.01 33.36
C PHE A 39 7.66 -4.73 33.21
N TYR A 40 8.52 -4.65 32.18
CA TYR A 40 9.41 -3.51 31.98
C TYR A 40 8.81 -2.37 31.14
N LYS A 41 7.62 -2.53 30.56
CA LYS A 41 6.97 -1.57 29.64
C LYS A 41 7.04 -0.12 30.13
N LYS A 42 6.72 0.11 31.41
CA LYS A 42 6.74 1.46 32.00
C LYS A 42 8.15 2.05 32.09
N ARG A 43 9.14 1.21 32.45
CA ARG A 43 10.56 1.62 32.55
C ARG A 43 11.15 1.89 31.16
N VAL A 44 10.86 1.03 30.20
CA VAL A 44 11.23 1.21 28.79
C VAL A 44 10.65 2.52 28.24
N TYR A 45 9.36 2.79 28.48
CA TYR A 45 8.74 4.05 28.07
C TYR A 45 9.43 5.28 28.69
N ARG A 46 9.79 5.23 29.97
CA ARG A 46 10.53 6.31 30.63
C ARG A 46 11.89 6.54 29.97
N ILE A 47 12.65 5.47 29.73
CA ILE A 47 13.96 5.53 29.08
C ILE A 47 13.85 6.13 27.67
N ILE A 48 12.90 5.67 26.85
CA ILE A 48 12.67 6.23 25.51
C ILE A 48 12.27 7.71 25.59
N LYS A 49 11.43 8.09 26.55
CA LYS A 49 11.04 9.48 26.76
C LYS A 49 12.24 10.37 27.14
N ASP A 50 13.18 9.85 27.90
CA ASP A 50 14.42 10.56 28.26
C ASP A 50 15.39 10.63 27.08
N MET A 51 15.49 9.57 26.27
CA MET A 51 16.24 9.56 25.00
C MET A 51 15.72 10.59 24.00
N MET A 52 14.41 10.83 23.96
CA MET A 52 13.79 11.88 23.13
C MET A 52 14.15 13.30 23.58
N LYS A 53 14.63 13.47 24.82
CA LYS A 53 15.14 14.75 25.37
C LYS A 53 16.67 14.87 25.25
N ASN A 54 17.31 14.00 24.48
CA ASN A 54 18.76 13.87 24.33
C ASN A 54 19.51 13.40 25.59
N ASN A 55 18.83 12.80 26.56
CA ASN A 55 19.49 12.17 27.71
C ASN A 55 19.69 10.67 27.44
N TYR A 56 20.92 10.29 27.11
CA TYR A 56 21.26 8.92 26.72
C TYR A 56 22.08 8.21 27.82
N PRO A 57 21.68 7.00 28.24
CA PRO A 57 22.46 6.21 29.19
C PRO A 57 23.80 5.70 28.63
N ASN A 58 23.86 5.43 27.32
CA ASN A 58 25.03 4.84 26.64
C ASN A 58 25.00 5.20 25.14
N GLU A 59 26.17 5.33 24.51
CA GLU A 59 26.33 5.64 23.08
C GLU A 59 25.79 4.51 22.18
N SER A 60 25.96 3.25 22.57
CA SER A 60 25.36 2.11 21.85
C SER A 60 23.83 2.27 21.77
N MET A 61 23.22 2.65 22.89
CA MET A 61 21.77 2.83 22.97
C MET A 61 21.28 4.06 22.19
N LYS A 62 22.12 5.09 22.06
CA LYS A 62 21.86 6.25 21.19
C LYS A 62 21.83 5.85 19.71
N ASN A 63 22.76 5.00 19.27
CA ASN A 63 22.77 4.47 17.90
C ASN A 63 21.52 3.63 17.63
N THR A 64 21.14 2.74 18.54
CA THR A 64 19.90 1.95 18.43
C THR A 64 18.66 2.85 18.39
N HIS A 65 18.62 3.90 19.22
CA HIS A 65 17.52 4.87 19.21
C HIS A 65 17.46 5.63 17.87
N ALA A 66 18.58 6.02 17.29
CA ALA A 66 18.61 6.69 15.99
C ALA A 66 18.06 5.79 14.86
N ILE A 67 18.40 4.50 14.88
CA ILE A 67 17.86 3.50 13.94
C ILE A 67 16.34 3.37 14.13
N LEU A 68 15.88 3.25 15.37
CA LEU A 68 14.46 3.17 15.70
C LEU A 68 13.69 4.40 15.21
N VAL A 69 14.22 5.60 15.46
CA VAL A 69 13.61 6.86 14.99
C VAL A 69 13.56 6.90 13.47
N LYS A 70 14.62 6.48 12.78
CA LYS A 70 14.64 6.40 11.31
C LYS A 70 13.56 5.46 10.78
N GLN A 71 13.37 4.30 11.40
CA GLN A 71 12.32 3.33 11.03
C GLN A 71 10.92 3.91 11.25
N ILE A 72 10.68 4.55 12.39
CA ILE A 72 9.40 5.19 12.68
C ILE A 72 9.09 6.30 11.68
N ILE A 73 10.09 7.13 11.35
CA ILE A 73 9.93 8.19 10.34
C ILE A 73 9.57 7.59 8.97
N GLN A 74 10.20 6.49 8.58
CA GLN A 74 9.90 5.82 7.32
C GLN A 74 8.47 5.28 7.32
N TYR A 75 8.06 4.57 8.37
CA TYR A 75 6.70 4.07 8.53
C TYR A 75 5.64 5.19 8.41
N ILE A 76 5.88 6.34 9.05
CA ILE A 76 4.98 7.50 8.96
C ILE A 76 4.89 8.04 7.54
N LYS A 77 6.02 8.14 6.82
CA LYS A 77 6.03 8.57 5.42
C LYS A 77 5.21 7.61 4.55
N ASP A 78 5.40 6.31 4.74
CA ASP A 78 4.71 5.30 3.95
C ASP A 78 3.19 5.38 4.19
N LEU A 79 2.75 5.56 5.44
CA LEU A 79 1.34 5.76 5.79
C LEU A 79 0.78 7.03 5.14
N ASP A 80 1.47 8.17 5.27
CA ASP A 80 1.02 9.43 4.67
C ASP A 80 0.99 9.35 3.13
N THR A 81 1.93 8.64 2.50
CA THR A 81 1.89 8.40 1.04
C THR A 81 0.72 7.53 0.62
N ALA A 82 0.44 6.46 1.38
CA ALA A 82 -0.67 5.57 1.08
C ALA A 82 -2.00 6.31 1.19
N GLU A 83 -2.19 7.12 2.24
CA GLU A 83 -3.40 7.93 2.41
C GLU A 83 -3.55 8.98 1.30
N LEU A 84 -2.46 9.65 0.92
CA LEU A 84 -2.51 10.64 -0.16
C LEU A 84 -2.91 9.99 -1.50
N ILE A 85 -2.33 8.84 -1.81
CA ILE A 85 -2.67 8.07 -3.02
C ILE A 85 -4.14 7.64 -2.98
N GLN A 86 -4.62 7.10 -1.85
CA GLN A 86 -6.02 6.67 -1.70
C GLN A 86 -7.02 7.84 -1.79
N LYS A 87 -6.65 9.01 -1.28
CA LYS A 87 -7.49 10.20 -1.36
C LYS A 87 -7.72 10.63 -2.81
N GLU A 88 -6.69 10.58 -3.65
CA GLU A 88 -6.79 10.93 -5.07
C GLU A 88 -7.78 10.03 -5.81
N TYR A 89 -7.71 8.71 -5.59
CA TYR A 89 -8.68 7.77 -6.18
C TYR A 89 -10.12 8.01 -5.69
N SER A 90 -10.28 8.48 -4.46
CA SER A 90 -11.60 8.79 -3.88
C SER A 90 -12.20 10.09 -4.46
N GLU A 91 -11.36 11.09 -4.76
CA GLU A 91 -11.79 12.35 -5.38
C GLU A 91 -12.20 12.15 -6.85
N ASP A 92 -11.51 11.28 -7.59
CA ASP A 92 -11.86 10.94 -8.98
C ASP A 92 -13.21 10.21 -9.09
N LEU A 93 -13.55 9.35 -8.11
CA LEU A 93 -14.86 8.70 -8.04
C LEU A 93 -16.00 9.70 -7.77
N ASN A 94 -15.77 10.69 -6.91
CA ASN A 94 -16.79 11.68 -6.55
C ASN A 94 -16.96 12.79 -7.61
N ASN A 95 -15.90 13.19 -8.30
CA ASN A 95 -15.98 14.22 -9.33
C ASN A 95 -16.62 13.75 -10.65
N ASN A 96 -16.60 12.45 -10.94
CA ASN A 96 -17.30 11.90 -12.10
C ASN A 96 -18.83 11.88 -11.96
N ASN A 97 -19.37 12.07 -10.75
CA ASN A 97 -20.82 12.13 -10.53
C ASN A 97 -21.44 13.52 -10.79
N ASN A 98 -20.62 14.56 -10.98
CA ASN A 98 -21.13 15.93 -11.21
C ASN A 98 -21.09 16.38 -12.68
N ASN A 99 -20.60 15.53 -13.59
CA ASN A 99 -20.73 15.77 -15.02
C ASN A 99 -21.99 15.06 -15.51
N ASN A 100 -23.03 15.85 -15.73
CA ASN A 100 -24.32 15.50 -16.32
C ASN A 100 -24.21 14.48 -17.46
N ASN A 101 -24.23 13.20 -17.11
CA ASN A 101 -24.73 12.13 -17.94
C ASN A 101 -25.44 11.18 -16.99
N THR A 102 -26.74 11.07 -17.20
CA THR A 102 -27.63 10.10 -16.57
C THR A 102 -27.06 8.69 -16.75
N VAL A 103 -26.20 8.25 -15.83
CA VAL A 103 -25.81 6.85 -15.71
C VAL A 103 -26.67 6.29 -14.59
N ASN A 104 -27.68 5.55 -15.02
CA ASN A 104 -28.60 4.83 -14.17
C ASN A 104 -27.79 3.90 -13.24
N GLU A 105 -27.80 4.20 -11.95
CA GLU A 105 -27.25 3.36 -10.89
C GLU A 105 -28.06 2.06 -10.84
N ASN A 106 -27.71 1.06 -11.65
CA ASN A 106 -28.04 -0.38 -11.50
C ASN A 106 -27.57 -1.22 -12.70
N THR A 107 -26.37 -0.98 -13.22
CA THR A 107 -25.76 -1.90 -14.20
C THR A 107 -24.40 -2.35 -13.72
N THR A 108 -24.38 -3.33 -12.81
CA THR A 108 -23.60 -4.55 -13.13
C THR A 108 -23.96 -4.85 -14.59
N SER A 109 -23.06 -4.58 -15.52
CA SER A 109 -23.25 -4.94 -16.92
C SER A 109 -23.38 -6.45 -16.94
N MET A 110 -24.62 -6.95 -16.83
CA MET A 110 -24.93 -8.34 -17.11
C MET A 110 -24.39 -8.56 -18.51
N LEU A 111 -23.34 -9.37 -18.61
CA LEU A 111 -22.81 -9.81 -19.89
C LEU A 111 -24.01 -10.25 -20.73
N THR A 112 -24.27 -9.49 -21.78
CA THR A 112 -25.37 -9.81 -22.66
C THR A 112 -25.00 -11.08 -23.41
N LYS A 113 -26.00 -11.81 -23.90
CA LYS A 113 -25.75 -13.03 -24.66
C LYS A 113 -24.86 -12.74 -25.88
N ASP A 114 -24.98 -11.53 -26.41
CA ASP A 114 -24.17 -11.01 -27.52
C ASP A 114 -22.69 -10.84 -27.14
N ASP A 115 -22.38 -10.35 -25.93
CA ASP A 115 -20.99 -10.23 -25.44
C ASP A 115 -20.31 -11.60 -25.31
N ILE A 116 -21.07 -12.60 -24.86
CA ILE A 116 -20.61 -13.98 -24.70
C ILE A 116 -20.41 -14.63 -26.08
N ASP A 117 -21.33 -14.40 -27.01
CA ASP A 117 -21.27 -14.94 -28.37
C ASP A 117 -20.12 -14.30 -29.18
N GLU A 118 -19.81 -13.03 -28.96
CA GLU A 118 -18.65 -12.35 -29.55
C GLU A 118 -17.32 -12.88 -29.00
N ALA A 119 -17.24 -13.09 -27.67
CA ALA A 119 -16.07 -13.73 -27.06
C ALA A 119 -15.85 -15.16 -27.57
N ASN A 120 -16.92 -15.95 -27.66
CA ASN A 120 -16.89 -17.32 -28.20
C ASN A 120 -16.44 -17.34 -29.68
N LYS A 121 -16.94 -16.39 -30.47
CA LYS A 121 -16.52 -16.17 -31.86
C LYS A 121 -15.03 -15.86 -31.99
N SER A 122 -14.45 -15.11 -31.05
CA SER A 122 -13.02 -14.82 -31.04
C SER A 122 -12.16 -16.01 -30.61
N MET A 123 -12.72 -16.97 -29.85
CA MET A 123 -11.99 -18.16 -29.38
C MET A 123 -12.03 -19.32 -30.40
N MET A 124 -13.09 -19.42 -31.21
CA MET A 124 -13.17 -20.44 -32.26
C MET A 124 -12.48 -20.00 -33.55
N LYS A 125 -11.82 -20.96 -34.22
CA LYS A 125 -11.24 -20.75 -35.55
C LYS A 125 -12.37 -20.57 -36.57
N GLN A 126 -12.66 -19.33 -36.93
CA GLN A 126 -13.60 -19.02 -38.02
C GLN A 126 -12.94 -19.25 -39.38
N SER A 127 -13.67 -19.84 -40.33
CA SER A 127 -13.25 -19.92 -41.72
C SER A 127 -13.37 -18.54 -42.36
N THR A 128 -12.25 -17.85 -42.53
CA THR A 128 -12.18 -16.59 -43.28
C THR A 128 -12.35 -16.89 -44.78
N LYS A 129 -13.60 -17.08 -45.22
CA LYS A 129 -13.91 -17.02 -46.65
C LYS A 129 -14.03 -15.55 -47.01
N ASP A 130 -12.91 -14.97 -47.42
CA ASP A 130 -12.89 -13.61 -47.95
C ASP A 130 -13.63 -13.64 -49.30
N PHE A 131 -14.88 -13.17 -49.31
CA PHE A 131 -15.57 -12.87 -50.55
C PHE A 131 -14.89 -11.63 -51.15
N GLY A 132 -14.09 -11.84 -52.20
CA GLY A 132 -13.36 -10.77 -52.88
C GLY A 132 -14.33 -9.68 -53.37
N THR A 133 -14.35 -8.56 -52.66
CA THR A 133 -15.13 -7.37 -53.04
C THR A 133 -14.28 -6.51 -54.00
N LEU A 134 -14.90 -5.70 -54.86
CA LEU A 134 -14.19 -4.85 -55.83
C LEU A 134 -13.14 -3.94 -55.18
N ASP A 135 -13.35 -3.57 -53.90
CA ASP A 135 -12.42 -2.78 -53.09
C ASP A 135 -11.05 -3.46 -52.88
N ASN A 136 -10.94 -4.79 -53.06
CA ASN A 136 -9.66 -5.51 -52.98
C ASN A 136 -8.76 -5.26 -54.21
N PHE A 137 -9.31 -4.72 -55.31
CA PHE A 137 -8.56 -4.39 -56.52
C PHE A 137 -8.11 -2.94 -56.56
N VAL A 138 -8.45 -2.14 -55.54
CA VAL A 138 -8.08 -0.73 -55.43
C VAL A 138 -7.05 -0.56 -54.32
N ASN A 139 -5.92 0.07 -54.65
CA ASN A 139 -4.88 0.38 -53.66
C ASN A 139 -5.34 1.51 -52.72
N VAL A 140 -6.04 1.16 -51.64
CA VAL A 140 -6.46 2.12 -50.62
C VAL A 140 -5.41 2.24 -49.51
N LYS A 141 -4.87 3.45 -49.30
CA LYS A 141 -3.93 3.73 -48.21
C LYS A 141 -4.67 3.87 -46.88
N LYS A 142 -4.92 2.75 -46.20
CA LYS A 142 -5.54 2.74 -44.86
C LYS A 142 -4.52 3.22 -43.81
N ILE A 143 -4.71 4.43 -43.29
CA ILE A 143 -3.90 4.97 -42.20
C ILE A 143 -4.50 4.45 -40.89
N LYS A 144 -3.80 3.53 -40.22
CA LYS A 144 -4.16 3.13 -38.85
C LYS A 144 -3.79 4.28 -37.92
N LEU A 145 -4.78 5.00 -37.39
CA LEU A 145 -4.53 5.92 -36.27
C LEU A 145 -4.06 5.08 -35.08
N THR A 146 -2.80 5.26 -34.69
CA THR A 146 -2.28 4.62 -33.49
C THR A 146 -2.90 5.32 -32.28
N ASN A 147 -3.81 4.61 -31.59
CA ASN A 147 -4.32 5.09 -30.32
C ASN A 147 -3.14 5.31 -29.37
N LYS A 148 -3.01 6.52 -28.83
CA LYS A 148 -1.90 6.89 -27.95
C LYS A 148 -2.00 6.05 -26.68
N ILE A 149 -1.08 5.11 -26.52
CA ILE A 149 -0.98 4.29 -25.31
C ILE A 149 -0.57 5.21 -24.15
N PHE A 150 -1.43 5.33 -23.15
CA PHE A 150 -1.11 6.08 -21.93
C PHE A 150 -0.21 5.24 -21.04
N LEU A 151 1.09 5.53 -21.09
CA LEU A 151 2.08 4.94 -20.19
C LEU A 151 1.90 5.49 -18.76
N PRO A 152 2.13 4.66 -17.72
CA PRO A 152 2.11 5.14 -16.34
C PRO A 152 3.16 6.23 -16.14
N LYS A 153 2.74 7.33 -15.51
CA LYS A 153 3.62 8.48 -15.22
C LYS A 153 4.00 8.50 -13.75
N LYS A 154 5.25 8.88 -13.45
CA LYS A 154 5.69 9.14 -12.08
C LYS A 154 5.13 10.48 -11.61
N LYS A 155 4.55 10.51 -10.41
CA LYS A 155 4.04 11.73 -9.77
C LYS A 155 4.93 12.12 -8.60
N ASN A 156 5.25 13.40 -8.48
CA ASN A 156 5.98 13.94 -7.33
C ASN A 156 4.97 14.34 -6.24
N LEU A 157 4.93 13.58 -5.14
CA LEU A 157 4.06 13.84 -3.99
C LEU A 157 4.82 14.63 -2.93
N ASN A 158 4.26 15.76 -2.47
CA ASN A 158 4.86 16.57 -1.40
C ASN A 158 4.29 16.18 -0.03
N ILE A 159 5.03 15.35 0.72
CA ILE A 159 4.61 14.84 2.04
C ILE A 159 5.03 15.80 3.18
N LYS A 160 5.84 16.83 2.90
CA LYS A 160 6.40 17.74 3.91
C LYS A 160 5.47 18.93 4.23
N THR A 161 4.16 18.72 4.34
CA THR A 161 3.21 19.80 4.67
C THR A 161 3.04 19.99 6.19
N LYS A 162 2.65 21.20 6.61
CA LYS A 162 2.35 21.53 8.03
C LYS A 162 1.21 20.69 8.60
N GLN A 163 0.33 20.17 7.74
CA GLN A 163 -0.78 19.31 8.10
C GLN A 163 -0.29 17.91 8.51
N HIS A 164 0.57 17.28 7.69
CA HIS A 164 1.17 15.97 8.01
C HIS A 164 2.00 16.01 9.31
N LYS A 165 2.67 17.13 9.59
CA LYS A 165 3.47 17.28 10.84
C LYS A 165 2.65 17.15 12.13
N ARG A 166 1.37 17.53 12.14
CA ARG A 166 0.54 17.59 13.36
C ARG A 166 -0.55 16.52 13.39
N LYS A 167 -0.60 15.67 12.36
CA LYS A 167 -1.60 14.61 12.23
C LYS A 167 -1.53 13.65 13.43
N GLY A 168 -2.69 13.32 13.99
CA GLY A 168 -2.79 12.45 15.18
C GLY A 168 -2.40 13.08 16.52
N ILE A 169 -1.91 14.34 16.58
CA ILE A 169 -1.52 14.99 17.83
C ILE A 169 -2.65 15.91 18.33
N LYS A 170 -3.22 15.59 19.50
CA LYS A 170 -4.22 16.44 20.17
C LYS A 170 -3.64 17.83 20.47
N LYS A 171 -4.35 18.90 20.09
CA LYS A 171 -3.97 20.26 20.45
C LYS A 171 -4.13 20.44 21.96
N LYS A 172 -3.08 20.92 22.64
CA LYS A 172 -3.14 21.23 24.06
C LYS A 172 -3.96 22.53 24.22
N ASN A 173 -5.08 22.46 24.93
CA ASN A 173 -5.86 23.64 25.27
C ASN A 173 -5.01 24.54 26.17
N ARG A 174 -4.71 25.77 25.72
CA ARG A 174 -4.06 26.78 26.57
C ARG A 174 -5.05 27.17 27.65
N LYS A 175 -4.69 27.00 28.93
CA LYS A 175 -5.43 27.63 30.03
C LYS A 175 -5.28 29.14 29.85
N LYS A 176 -6.39 29.87 29.76
CA LYS A 176 -6.38 31.34 29.78
C LYS A 176 -5.85 31.75 31.16
N GLU A 177 -4.69 32.40 31.19
CA GLU A 177 -4.22 33.10 32.38
C GLU A 177 -5.28 34.14 32.73
N LYS A 178 -5.77 34.08 33.97
CA LYS A 178 -6.67 35.11 34.52
C LYS A 178 -5.83 36.38 34.64
N GLN A 179 -6.21 37.42 33.91
CA GLN A 179 -5.67 38.76 34.14
C GLN A 179 -6.04 39.15 35.57
N SER A 180 -5.02 39.34 36.41
CA SER A 180 -5.12 40.09 37.65
C SER A 180 -5.42 41.54 37.27
N VAL A 181 -6.62 41.99 37.58
CA VAL A 181 -6.98 43.41 37.56
C VAL A 181 -6.49 43.96 38.90
N GLU A 182 -5.53 44.89 38.82
CA GLU A 182 -5.21 45.85 39.89
C GLU A 182 -6.34 46.87 40.05
#